data_AF-A0A2H9QL55-F1
#
_entry.id   AF-A0A2H9QL55-F1
#
_cell.length_a   1.000
_cell.length_b   1.000
_cell.length_c   1.000
_cell.angle_alpha   90.00
_cell.angle_beta   90.00
_cell.angle_gamma   90.00
#
_symmetry.space_group_name_H-M   'P 1'
#
loop_
_entity.id
_entity.type
_entity.pdbx_description
1 polymer ?
#
loop_
_entity_poly.entity_id
_entity_poly.type
_entity_poly.pdbx_seq_one_letter_code
_entity_poly.pdbx_strand_id
1 'polypeptide(L)'
;MRKKQRTRINRKRSNWFKDSWDYIKESKNYIYSAIFLFLAGGLVGFIFQGYFENYLLEIIRDLVDKTEGLSTEGLILFIFWNNLGSAFISILSGMLLGIVPVMSILVNGVLLGFVMNKAIAVEGIFTFWRLAPHGIFELPAIFIAVGLGIKFGTFWFSGKNIKKEFYRRLRSSLKVFLTIILPLLIVAAIIEGLLIGLG
;
A
#
# COMPACT_ATOMS: atom_id res chain seq x y z
N MET A 1 43.31 -40.06 -13.03
CA MET A 1 43.01 -38.66 -13.41
C MET A 1 41.48 -38.43 -13.44
N ARG A 2 40.88 -37.82 -12.40
CA ARG A 2 39.44 -37.53 -12.33
C ARG A 2 39.17 -36.10 -12.82
N LYS A 3 38.48 -35.95 -13.96
CA LYS A 3 38.09 -34.66 -14.53
C LYS A 3 37.06 -33.97 -13.63
N LYS A 4 37.42 -32.80 -13.08
CA LYS A 4 36.52 -31.85 -12.42
C LYS A 4 35.46 -31.37 -13.44
N GLN A 5 34.22 -31.82 -13.31
CA GLN A 5 33.07 -31.18 -13.95
C GLN A 5 32.90 -29.78 -13.35
N ARG A 6 33.35 -28.76 -14.06
CA ARG A 6 32.96 -27.37 -13.80
C ARG A 6 31.49 -27.22 -14.18
N THR A 7 30.61 -27.31 -13.19
CA THR A 7 29.22 -26.87 -13.32
C THR A 7 29.20 -25.39 -13.70
N ARG A 8 28.88 -25.10 -14.96
CA ARG A 8 28.55 -23.75 -15.42
C ARG A 8 27.30 -23.30 -14.66
N ILE A 9 27.48 -22.50 -13.63
CA ILE A 9 26.39 -21.76 -13.00
C ILE A 9 25.92 -20.76 -14.06
N ASN A 10 24.87 -21.14 -14.78
CA ASN A 10 24.22 -20.28 -15.75
C ASN A 10 23.51 -19.18 -14.95
N ARG A 11 24.22 -18.09 -14.62
CA ARG A 11 23.65 -16.90 -13.99
C ARG A 11 22.70 -16.26 -15.02
N LYS A 12 21.46 -16.75 -15.08
CA LYS A 12 20.35 -16.08 -15.76
C LYS A 12 20.35 -14.65 -15.24
N ARG A 13 20.61 -13.67 -16.12
CA ARG A 13 20.60 -12.24 -15.78
C ARG A 13 19.19 -11.94 -15.22
N SER A 14 19.05 -11.79 -13.90
CA SER A 14 17.73 -11.64 -13.29
C SER A 14 17.12 -10.34 -13.77
N ASN A 15 16.04 -10.42 -14.54
CA ASN A 15 15.26 -9.24 -14.88
C ASN A 15 14.36 -8.95 -13.68
N TRP A 16 14.77 -8.00 -12.83
CA TRP A 16 14.05 -7.67 -11.60
C TRP A 16 12.61 -7.24 -11.85
N PHE A 17 12.33 -6.58 -12.97
CA PHE A 17 10.98 -6.20 -13.33
C PHE A 17 10.12 -7.44 -13.61
N LYS A 18 10.65 -8.40 -14.38
CA LYS A 18 9.96 -9.67 -14.64
C LYS A 18 9.74 -10.47 -13.37
N ASP A 19 10.77 -10.61 -12.52
CA ASP A 19 10.67 -11.30 -11.23
C ASP A 19 9.57 -10.68 -10.35
N SER A 20 9.49 -9.35 -10.34
CA SER A 20 8.51 -8.59 -9.56
C SER A 20 7.10 -8.80 -10.10
N TRP A 21 6.93 -8.75 -11.43
CA TRP A 21 5.66 -9.01 -12.09
C TRP A 21 5.14 -10.44 -11.84
N ASP A 22 6.02 -11.43 -11.95
CA ASP A 22 5.67 -12.82 -11.66
C ASP A 22 5.28 -13.00 -10.19
N TYR A 23 5.97 -12.31 -9.27
CA TYR A 23 5.62 -12.36 -7.85
C TYR A 23 4.30 -11.65 -7.52
N ILE A 24 3.96 -10.53 -8.19
CA ILE A 24 2.65 -9.89 -8.07
C ILE A 24 1.55 -10.86 -8.51
N LYS A 25 1.72 -11.55 -9.65
CA LYS A 25 0.76 -12.56 -10.13
C LYS A 25 0.59 -13.71 -9.15
N GLU A 26 1.68 -14.20 -8.57
CA GLU A 26 1.67 -15.21 -7.51
C GLU A 26 0.99 -14.70 -6.22
N SER A 27 0.82 -13.39 -6.07
CA SER A 27 0.26 -12.74 -4.88
C SER A 27 -1.16 -12.20 -5.08
N LYS A 28 -1.75 -12.39 -6.27
CA LYS A 28 -3.02 -11.79 -6.68
C LYS A 28 -4.16 -11.97 -5.66
N ASN A 29 -4.28 -13.16 -5.05
CA ASN A 29 -5.36 -13.43 -4.10
C ASN A 29 -5.24 -12.56 -2.84
N TYR A 30 -4.01 -12.33 -2.36
CA TYR A 30 -3.75 -11.46 -1.21
C TYR A 30 -3.98 -9.98 -1.54
N ILE A 31 -3.70 -9.58 -2.78
CA ILE A 31 -3.99 -8.23 -3.28
C ILE A 31 -5.51 -8.04 -3.38
N TYR A 32 -6.25 -9.03 -3.89
CA TYR A 32 -7.72 -8.99 -3.90
C TYR A 32 -8.31 -8.97 -2.48
N SER A 33 -7.71 -9.69 -1.53
CA SER A 33 -8.08 -9.59 -0.12
C SER A 33 -7.85 -8.18 0.43
N ALA A 34 -6.74 -7.53 0.10
CA ALA A 34 -6.47 -6.15 0.51
C ALA A 34 -7.51 -5.16 -0.05
N ILE A 35 -7.87 -5.29 -1.34
CA ILE A 35 -8.93 -4.49 -1.97
C ILE A 35 -10.27 -4.72 -1.27
N PHE A 36 -10.64 -5.99 -1.04
CA PHE A 36 -11.89 -6.32 -0.35
C PHE A 36 -11.94 -5.72 1.06
N LEU A 37 -10.86 -5.86 1.83
CA LEU A 37 -10.77 -5.28 3.19
C LEU A 37 -10.85 -3.76 3.16
N PHE A 38 -10.19 -3.10 2.20
CA PHE A 38 -10.30 -1.66 2.01
C PHE A 38 -11.74 -1.21 1.76
N LEU A 39 -12.43 -1.87 0.83
CA LEU A 39 -13.82 -1.55 0.49
C LEU A 39 -14.77 -1.82 1.66
N ALA A 40 -14.55 -2.93 2.39
CA ALA A 40 -15.31 -3.24 3.60
C ALA A 40 -15.08 -2.18 4.68
N GLY A 41 -13.83 -1.76 4.90
CA GLY A 41 -13.48 -0.66 5.80
C GLY A 41 -14.15 0.64 5.37
N GLY A 42 -14.12 0.99 4.08
CA GLY A 42 -14.79 2.15 3.52
C GLY A 42 -16.30 2.14 3.76
N LEU A 43 -16.95 1.01 3.55
CA LEU A 43 -18.37 0.86 3.85
C LEU A 43 -18.65 1.07 5.35
N VAL A 44 -17.80 0.50 6.22
CA VAL A 44 -17.92 0.68 7.67
C VAL A 44 -17.74 2.14 8.06
N GLY A 45 -16.70 2.81 7.58
CA GLY A 45 -16.44 4.22 7.86
C GLY A 45 -17.52 5.14 7.34
N PHE A 46 -18.15 4.79 6.22
CA PHE A 46 -19.25 5.56 5.64
C PHE A 46 -20.56 5.42 6.45
N ILE A 47 -20.95 4.18 6.79
CA ILE A 47 -22.24 3.90 7.45
C ILE A 47 -22.17 4.20 8.96
N PHE A 48 -21.07 3.82 9.60
CA PHE A 48 -20.90 3.89 11.06
C PHE A 48 -20.04 5.09 11.48
N GLN A 49 -20.00 6.16 10.68
CA GLN A 49 -19.15 7.33 10.92
C GLN A 49 -19.28 7.91 12.35
N GLY A 50 -20.49 7.93 12.91
CA GLY A 50 -20.76 8.48 14.25
C GLY A 50 -20.12 7.69 15.41
N TYR A 51 -19.78 6.41 15.22
CA TYR A 51 -19.11 5.61 16.26
C TYR A 51 -17.64 5.97 16.42
N PHE A 52 -17.00 6.43 15.34
CA PHE A 52 -15.57 6.69 15.29
C PHE A 52 -15.25 8.17 15.11
N GLU A 53 -16.26 9.05 15.12
CA GLU A 53 -16.15 10.44 14.68
C GLU A 53 -15.02 11.20 15.39
N ASN A 54 -14.98 11.18 16.73
CA ASN A 54 -13.95 11.90 17.48
C ASN A 54 -12.54 11.45 17.12
N TYR A 55 -12.35 10.13 16.99
CA TYR A 55 -11.05 9.54 16.67
C TYR A 55 -10.62 9.82 15.21
N LEU A 56 -11.55 9.69 14.26
CA LEU A 56 -11.27 9.95 12.85
C LEU A 56 -11.05 11.44 12.58
N LEU A 57 -11.78 12.33 13.27
CA LEU A 57 -11.56 13.77 13.21
C LEU A 57 -10.20 14.16 13.79
N GLU A 58 -9.74 13.51 14.85
CA GLU A 58 -8.41 13.74 15.40
C GLU A 58 -7.31 13.37 14.40
N ILE A 59 -7.43 12.22 13.72
CA ILE A 59 -6.51 11.83 12.63
C ILE A 59 -6.53 12.86 11.50
N ILE A 60 -7.71 13.31 11.07
CA ILE A 60 -7.82 14.30 9.99
C ILE A 60 -7.21 15.63 10.42
N ARG A 61 -7.45 16.08 11.65
CA ARG A 61 -6.85 17.32 12.18
C ARG A 61 -5.34 17.24 12.21
N ASP A 62 -4.76 16.15 12.70
CA ASP A 62 -3.31 15.95 12.69
C ASP A 62 -2.72 15.94 11.27
N LEU A 63 -3.47 15.42 10.27
CA LEU A 63 -3.07 15.52 8.87
C LEU A 63 -3.17 16.95 8.32
N VAL A 64 -4.23 17.68 8.66
CA VAL A 64 -4.41 19.09 8.27
C VAL A 64 -3.30 19.94 8.89
N ASP A 65 -3.05 19.83 10.19
CA ASP A 65 -2.02 20.60 10.90
C ASP A 65 -0.61 20.35 10.32
N LYS A 66 -0.33 19.14 9.82
CA LYS A 66 0.94 18.79 9.16
C LYS A 66 1.05 19.30 7.73
N THR A 67 -0.08 19.57 7.07
CA THR A 67 -0.13 19.96 5.66
C THR A 67 -0.47 21.44 5.46
N GLU A 68 -1.00 22.10 6.48
CA GLU A 68 -1.35 23.52 6.45
C GLU A 68 -0.10 24.38 6.23
N GLY A 69 -0.20 25.32 5.27
CA GLY A 69 0.88 26.24 4.93
C GLY A 69 2.05 25.62 4.15
N LEU A 70 2.00 24.33 3.80
CA LEU A 70 2.98 23.74 2.89
C LEU A 70 2.82 24.31 1.48
N SER A 71 3.95 24.54 0.80
CA SER A 71 3.94 24.77 -0.64
C SER A 71 3.49 23.50 -1.38
N THR A 72 3.15 23.63 -2.66
CA THR A 72 2.82 22.48 -3.51
C THR A 72 3.92 21.42 -3.51
N GLU A 73 5.19 21.84 -3.52
CA GLU A 73 6.33 20.92 -3.41
C GLU A 73 6.39 20.24 -2.03
N GLY A 74 6.12 20.99 -0.96
CA GLY A 74 6.01 20.46 0.39
C GLY A 74 4.92 19.40 0.52
N LEU A 75 3.76 19.64 -0.09
CA LEU A 75 2.64 18.70 -0.10
C LEU A 75 2.97 17.42 -0.88
N ILE A 76 3.59 17.54 -2.06
CA ILE A 76 4.06 16.38 -2.84
C ILE A 76 5.01 15.52 -2.00
N LEU A 77 5.98 16.14 -1.32
CA LEU A 77 6.93 15.41 -0.47
C LEU A 77 6.24 14.75 0.72
N PHE A 78 5.28 15.44 1.36
CA PHE A 78 4.51 14.89 2.46
C PHE A 78 3.73 13.64 2.04
N ILE A 79 2.96 13.72 0.95
CA ILE A 79 2.18 12.60 0.40
C ILE A 79 3.13 11.43 0.05
N PHE A 80 4.24 11.72 -0.63
CA PHE A 80 5.22 10.71 -0.99
C PHE A 80 5.76 9.96 0.22
N TRP A 81 6.25 10.67 1.25
CA TRP A 81 6.85 10.04 2.43
C TRP A 81 5.83 9.29 3.27
N ASN A 82 4.62 9.83 3.42
CA ASN A 82 3.54 9.18 4.14
C ASN A 82 3.20 7.82 3.50
N ASN A 83 3.00 7.81 2.19
CA ASN A 83 2.64 6.60 1.46
C ASN A 83 3.80 5.61 1.31
N LEU A 84 5.03 6.12 1.13
CA LEU A 84 6.23 5.29 1.10
C LEU A 84 6.42 4.56 2.43
N GLY A 85 6.28 5.29 3.55
CA GLY A 85 6.34 4.74 4.90
C GLY A 85 5.25 3.70 5.13
N SER A 86 3.99 4.03 4.81
CA SER A 86 2.85 3.12 4.93
C SER A 86 3.04 1.82 4.13
N ALA A 87 3.45 1.93 2.87
CA ALA A 87 3.72 0.77 2.02
C ALA A 87 4.88 -0.09 2.54
N PHE A 88 5.97 0.54 2.96
CA PHE A 88 7.16 -0.16 3.47
C PHE A 88 6.86 -0.88 4.79
N ILE A 89 6.20 -0.20 5.72
CA ILE A 89 5.76 -0.77 7.01
C ILE A 89 4.79 -1.92 6.74
N SER A 90 3.81 -1.75 5.86
CA SER A 90 2.84 -2.81 5.52
C SER A 90 3.52 -4.08 5.02
N ILE A 91 4.55 -3.95 4.17
CA ILE A 91 5.33 -5.10 3.70
C ILE A 91 6.10 -5.74 4.85
N LEU A 92 6.93 -4.98 5.57
CA LEU A 92 7.84 -5.56 6.57
C LEU A 92 7.11 -6.14 7.78
N SER A 93 6.12 -5.41 8.28
CA SER A 93 5.26 -5.84 9.39
C SER A 93 4.40 -7.06 9.02
N GLY A 94 4.32 -7.41 7.73
CA GLY A 94 3.76 -8.67 7.27
C GLY A 94 4.33 -9.90 7.98
N MET A 95 5.59 -9.84 8.44
CA MET A 95 6.17 -10.93 9.25
C MET A 95 5.39 -11.23 10.54
N LEU A 96 4.60 -10.28 11.06
CA LEU A 96 3.71 -10.42 12.21
C LEU A 96 2.37 -11.05 11.76
N LEU A 97 2.44 -12.20 11.08
CA LEU A 97 1.30 -12.96 10.56
C LEU A 97 0.37 -12.19 9.60
N GLY A 98 0.84 -11.07 9.04
CA GLY A 98 0.01 -10.20 8.19
C GLY A 98 -1.01 -9.35 8.95
N ILE A 99 -0.97 -9.33 10.29
CA ILE A 99 -1.96 -8.60 11.11
C ILE A 99 -1.87 -7.09 10.87
N VAL A 100 -0.66 -6.53 10.95
CA VAL A 100 -0.45 -5.09 10.76
C VAL A 100 -0.89 -4.59 9.38
N PRO A 101 -0.53 -5.22 8.24
CA PRO A 101 -1.04 -4.76 6.95
C PRO A 101 -2.57 -4.89 6.82
N VAL A 102 -3.20 -5.91 7.42
CA VAL A 102 -4.68 -6.02 7.46
C VAL A 102 -5.29 -4.87 8.24
N MET A 103 -4.76 -4.53 9.41
CA MET A 103 -5.26 -3.41 10.20
C MET A 103 -5.05 -2.07 9.48
N SER A 104 -3.88 -1.87 8.88
CA SER A 104 -3.56 -0.65 8.13
C SER A 104 -4.54 -0.41 6.98
N ILE A 105 -4.84 -1.43 6.18
CA ILE A 105 -5.76 -1.26 5.04
C ILE A 105 -7.21 -1.05 5.47
N LEU A 106 -7.63 -1.65 6.59
CA LEU A 106 -8.94 -1.42 7.17
C LEU A 106 -9.08 0.01 7.67
N VAL A 107 -8.09 0.53 8.40
CA VAL A 107 -8.08 1.91 8.89
C VAL A 107 -8.11 2.91 7.74
N ASN A 108 -7.29 2.70 6.70
CA ASN A 108 -7.31 3.55 5.51
C ASN A 108 -8.68 3.52 4.80
N GLY A 109 -9.31 2.34 4.71
CA GLY A 109 -10.66 2.20 4.19
C GLY A 109 -11.66 3.00 5.01
N VAL A 110 -11.71 2.78 6.33
CA VAL A 110 -12.60 3.48 7.26
C VAL A 110 -12.45 4.99 7.18
N LEU A 111 -11.20 5.48 7.16
CA LEU A 111 -10.91 6.90 7.06
C LEU A 111 -11.46 7.49 5.75
N LEU A 112 -11.22 6.84 4.61
CA LEU A 112 -11.75 7.30 3.32
C LEU A 112 -13.28 7.29 3.30
N GLY A 113 -13.91 6.24 3.84
CA GLY A 113 -15.37 6.14 3.95
C GLY A 113 -15.98 7.26 4.78
N PHE A 114 -15.33 7.60 5.90
CA PHE A 114 -15.71 8.71 6.77
C PHE A 114 -15.60 10.06 6.06
N VAL A 115 -14.45 10.34 5.42
CA VAL A 115 -14.22 11.57 4.66
C VAL A 115 -15.25 11.71 3.54
N MET A 116 -15.53 10.63 2.81
CA MET A 116 -16.53 10.62 1.75
C MET A 116 -17.93 10.95 2.27
N ASN A 117 -18.32 10.41 3.44
CA ASN A 117 -19.61 10.71 4.04
C ASN A 117 -19.73 12.20 4.41
N LYS A 118 -18.71 12.76 5.08
CA LYS A 118 -18.69 14.18 5.45
C LYS A 118 -18.68 15.09 4.21
N ALA A 119 -17.90 14.76 3.19
CA ALA A 119 -17.82 15.51 1.95
C ALA A 119 -19.18 15.57 1.23
N ILE A 120 -19.89 14.42 1.13
CA ILE A 120 -21.22 14.36 0.54
C ILE A 120 -22.24 15.18 1.35
N ALA A 121 -22.13 15.21 2.67
CA ALA A 121 -23.02 16.01 3.50
C ALA A 121 -22.86 17.52 3.29
N VAL A 122 -21.67 18.00 2.91
CA VAL A 122 -21.37 19.42 2.70
C VAL A 122 -21.60 19.86 1.26
N GLU A 123 -21.10 19.09 0.30
CA GLU A 123 -21.02 19.48 -1.12
C GLU A 123 -21.96 18.67 -2.04
N GLY A 124 -22.62 17.64 -1.49
CA GLY A 124 -23.52 16.75 -2.24
C GLY A 124 -22.80 15.58 -2.93
N ILE A 125 -23.58 14.74 -3.62
CA ILE A 125 -23.09 13.47 -4.19
C ILE A 125 -22.04 13.64 -5.29
N PHE A 126 -22.01 14.80 -5.96
CA PHE A 126 -21.07 15.09 -7.05
C PHE A 126 -19.61 15.22 -6.59
N THR A 127 -19.37 15.41 -5.29
CA THR A 127 -18.00 15.47 -4.72
C THR A 127 -17.25 14.15 -4.83
N PHE A 128 -17.96 13.03 -5.03
CA PHE A 128 -17.33 11.77 -5.39
C PHE A 128 -16.44 11.90 -6.64
N TRP A 129 -16.83 12.73 -7.62
CA TRP A 129 -16.08 12.92 -8.85
C TRP A 129 -14.79 13.73 -8.66
N ARG A 130 -14.71 14.50 -7.57
CA ARG A 130 -13.50 15.20 -7.14
C ARG A 130 -12.59 14.29 -6.31
N LEU A 131 -13.19 13.40 -5.52
CA LEU A 131 -12.45 12.46 -4.66
C LEU A 131 -11.94 11.22 -5.41
N ALA A 132 -12.67 10.71 -6.39
CA ALA A 132 -12.33 9.49 -7.14
C ALA A 132 -11.04 9.55 -7.99
N PRO A 133 -10.62 10.70 -8.56
CA PRO A 133 -9.33 10.83 -9.24
C PRO A 133 -8.14 10.73 -8.28
N HIS A 134 -8.34 11.05 -7.00
CA HIS A 134 -7.31 10.89 -5.98
C HIS A 134 -7.13 9.40 -5.70
N GLY A 135 -5.89 8.92 -5.71
CA GLY A 135 -5.57 7.53 -5.44
C GLY A 135 -5.51 6.61 -6.66
N ILE A 136 -5.61 7.11 -7.90
CA ILE A 136 -5.47 6.27 -9.11
C ILE A 136 -4.14 5.51 -9.12
N PHE A 137 -3.06 6.14 -8.69
CA PHE A 137 -1.73 5.53 -8.61
C PHE A 137 -1.38 5.07 -7.19
N GLU A 138 -1.82 5.80 -6.16
CA GLU A 138 -1.58 5.46 -4.76
C GLU A 138 -2.25 4.14 -4.37
N LEU A 139 -3.55 3.98 -4.63
CA LEU A 139 -4.30 2.81 -4.18
C LEU A 139 -3.77 1.50 -4.78
N PRO A 140 -3.42 1.40 -6.08
CA PRO A 140 -2.74 0.22 -6.60
C PRO A 140 -1.42 -0.08 -5.89
N ALA A 141 -0.61 0.93 -5.58
CA ALA A 141 0.64 0.76 -4.87
C ALA A 141 0.43 0.22 -3.45
N ILE A 142 -0.54 0.79 -2.72
CA ILE A 142 -0.93 0.37 -1.37
C ILE A 142 -1.53 -1.04 -1.37
N PHE A 143 -2.43 -1.38 -2.29
CA PHE A 143 -3.01 -2.72 -2.38
C PHE A 143 -1.96 -3.79 -2.69
N ILE A 144 -1.00 -3.47 -3.57
CA ILE A 144 0.14 -4.37 -3.80
C ILE A 144 0.96 -4.50 -2.52
N ALA A 145 1.35 -3.39 -1.88
CA ALA A 145 2.16 -3.42 -0.66
C ALA A 145 1.52 -4.25 0.47
N VAL A 146 0.25 -4.00 0.76
CA VAL A 146 -0.54 -4.72 1.77
C VAL A 146 -0.70 -6.18 1.37
N GLY A 147 -1.07 -6.50 0.13
CA GLY A 147 -1.20 -7.87 -0.34
C GLY A 147 0.10 -8.65 -0.22
N LEU A 148 1.24 -8.01 -0.51
CA LEU A 148 2.57 -8.60 -0.30
C LEU A 148 2.90 -8.78 1.18
N GLY A 149 2.49 -7.86 2.06
CA GLY A 149 2.62 -7.97 3.51
C GLY A 149 1.82 -9.15 4.08
N ILE A 150 0.55 -9.29 3.68
CA ILE A 150 -0.30 -10.43 4.09
C ILE A 150 0.32 -11.74 3.60
N LYS A 151 0.72 -11.80 2.33
CA LYS A 151 1.41 -12.97 1.78
C LYS A 151 2.72 -13.25 2.51
N PHE A 152 3.48 -12.22 2.88
CA PHE A 152 4.72 -12.41 3.60
C PHE A 152 4.44 -13.16 4.90
N GLY A 153 3.43 -12.76 5.68
CA GLY A 153 3.03 -13.39 6.94
C GLY A 153 2.71 -14.88 6.86
N THR A 154 2.34 -15.40 5.69
CA THR A 154 2.07 -16.85 5.55
C THR A 154 3.34 -17.71 5.58
N PHE A 155 4.54 -17.12 5.65
CA PHE A 155 5.80 -17.88 5.75
C PHE A 155 5.85 -18.76 7.01
N TRP A 156 5.18 -18.34 8.10
CA TRP A 156 5.05 -19.13 9.33
C TRP A 156 4.44 -20.51 9.08
N PHE A 157 3.55 -20.63 8.09
CA PHE A 157 2.87 -21.87 7.75
C PHE A 157 3.62 -22.73 6.73
N SER A 158 4.87 -22.41 6.39
CA SER A 158 5.68 -23.17 5.43
C SER A 158 6.38 -24.41 6.00
N GLY A 159 6.09 -24.76 7.26
CA GLY A 159 6.64 -25.92 7.94
C GLY A 159 8.18 -25.88 8.00
N LYS A 160 8.83 -26.96 7.54
CA LYS A 160 10.30 -27.11 7.60
C LYS A 160 11.08 -26.05 6.80
N ASN A 161 10.43 -25.32 5.89
CA ASN A 161 11.07 -24.35 5.01
C ASN A 161 11.03 -22.89 5.50
N ILE A 162 10.65 -22.66 6.77
CA ILE A 162 10.38 -21.32 7.30
C ILE A 162 11.46 -20.26 6.99
N LYS A 163 12.74 -20.57 7.23
CA LYS A 163 13.86 -19.64 6.94
C LYS A 163 13.97 -19.34 5.45
N LYS A 164 13.87 -20.36 4.60
CA LYS A 164 13.97 -20.21 3.14
C LYS A 164 12.82 -19.36 2.59
N GLU A 165 11.60 -19.62 3.05
CA GLU A 165 10.41 -18.89 2.63
C GLU A 165 10.41 -17.44 3.12
N PHE A 166 10.89 -17.21 4.35
CA PHE A 166 11.08 -15.86 4.89
C PHE A 166 11.96 -15.02 3.96
N TYR A 167 13.19 -15.47 3.67
CA TYR A 167 14.10 -14.71 2.82
C TYR A 167 13.61 -14.59 1.38
N ARG A 168 12.95 -15.63 0.84
CA ARG A 168 12.36 -15.59 -0.50
C ARG A 168 11.30 -14.51 -0.59
N ARG A 169 10.34 -14.49 0.33
CA ARG A 169 9.22 -13.54 0.35
C ARG A 169 9.70 -12.12 0.62
N LEU A 170 10.58 -11.92 1.60
CA LEU A 170 11.18 -10.63 1.89
C LEU A 170 11.90 -10.06 0.66
N ARG A 171 12.79 -10.85 0.05
CA ARG A 171 13.55 -10.40 -1.13
C ARG A 171 12.65 -10.10 -2.32
N SER A 172 11.65 -10.95 -2.60
CA SER A 172 10.71 -10.70 -3.70
C SER A 172 9.84 -9.48 -3.44
N SER A 173 9.36 -9.28 -2.21
CA SER A 173 8.58 -8.09 -1.84
C SER A 173 9.41 -6.81 -1.97
N LEU A 174 10.68 -6.82 -1.54
CA LEU A 174 11.57 -5.66 -1.71
C LEU A 174 11.89 -5.35 -3.17
N LYS A 175 12.01 -6.38 -4.03
CA LYS A 175 12.14 -6.16 -5.49
C LYS A 175 10.89 -5.48 -6.06
N VAL A 176 9.70 -5.96 -5.70
CA VAL A 176 8.44 -5.33 -6.13
C VAL A 176 8.35 -3.90 -5.60
N PHE A 177 8.74 -3.69 -4.34
CA PHE A 177 8.76 -2.36 -3.74
C PHE A 177 9.59 -1.37 -4.57
N LEU A 178 10.83 -1.72 -4.91
CA LEU A 178 11.71 -0.85 -5.66
C LEU A 178 11.32 -0.67 -7.13
N THR A 179 10.79 -1.72 -7.77
CA THR A 179 10.56 -1.71 -9.23
C THR A 179 9.14 -1.32 -9.66
N ILE A 180 8.15 -1.42 -8.76
CA ILE A 180 6.74 -1.18 -9.07
C ILE A 180 6.13 -0.17 -8.10
N ILE A 181 6.17 -0.46 -6.79
CA ILE A 181 5.48 0.37 -5.77
C ILE A 181 6.09 1.77 -5.71
N LEU A 182 7.42 1.87 -5.60
CA LEU A 182 8.12 3.14 -5.50
C LEU A 182 7.85 4.06 -6.71
N PRO A 183 7.98 3.61 -7.98
CA PRO A 183 7.57 4.41 -9.13
C PRO A 183 6.11 4.86 -9.11
N LEU A 184 5.19 3.97 -8.72
CA LEU A 184 3.77 4.32 -8.61
C LEU A 184 3.53 5.42 -7.56
N LEU A 185 4.18 5.32 -6.40
CA LEU A 185 4.06 6.32 -5.33
C LEU A 185 4.66 7.67 -5.71
N ILE A 186 5.76 7.71 -6.48
CA ILE A 186 6.32 8.95 -7.01
C ILE A 186 5.30 9.63 -7.93
N VAL A 187 4.73 8.86 -8.88
CA VAL A 187 3.72 9.39 -9.81
C VAL A 187 2.46 9.84 -9.06
N ALA A 188 2.01 9.05 -8.08
CA ALA A 188 0.86 9.40 -7.23
C ALA A 188 1.07 10.73 -6.51
N ALA A 189 2.19 10.88 -5.79
CA ALA A 189 2.48 12.07 -5.02
C ALA A 189 2.55 13.35 -5.88
N ILE A 190 3.15 13.26 -7.08
CA ILE A 190 3.21 14.39 -8.01
C ILE A 190 1.80 14.77 -8.47
N ILE A 191 1.01 13.80 -8.93
CA ILE A 191 -0.34 14.08 -9.47
C ILE A 191 -1.25 14.60 -8.37
N GLU A 192 -1.29 13.95 -7.21
CA GLU A 192 -2.15 14.32 -6.09
C GLU A 192 -1.73 15.64 -5.45
N GLY A 193 -0.43 15.84 -5.23
CA GLY A 193 0.07 17.09 -4.67
C GLY A 193 -0.16 18.28 -5.61
N LEU A 194 -0.07 18.10 -6.94
CA LEU A 194 -0.45 19.14 -7.91
C LEU A 194 -1.96 19.40 -7.92
N LEU A 195 -2.79 18.36 -7.87
CA LEU A 195 -4.26 18.52 -7.84
C LEU A 195 -4.73 19.25 -6.57
N ILE A 196 -4.13 18.97 -5.41
CA ILE A 196 -4.50 19.60 -4.14
C ILE A 196 -3.86 20.98 -4.00
N GLY A 197 -2.59 21.15 -4.40
CA GLY A 197 -1.88 22.41 -4.22
C GLY A 197 -2.24 23.51 -5.22
N LEU A 198 -2.83 23.16 -6.37
CA LEU A 198 -3.26 24.12 -7.40
C LEU A 198 -4.79 24.28 -7.50
N GLY A 199 -5.55 23.41 -6.83
CA GLY A 199 -7.01 23.42 -6.80
C GLY A 199 -7.55 24.23 -5.64
#